data_AF-J3LTT1-F1
#
_entry.id   AF-J3LTT1-F1
#
_cell.length_a   1.000
_cell.length_b   1.000
_cell.length_c   1.000
_cell.angle_alpha   90.00
_cell.angle_beta   90.00
_cell.angle_gamma   90.00
#
_symmetry.space_group_name_H-M   'P 1'
#
loop_
_entity.id
_entity.type
_entity.pdbx_description
1 polymer ?
#
loop_
_entity_poly.entity_id
_entity_poly.type
_entity_poly.pdbx_seq_one_letter_code
_entity_poly.pdbx_strand_id
1 'polypeptide(L)'
;MEYQVEFSKVRYLTPRQFVERLSKDLKIKGVVAGENYRFGYKASGDASELITLCEEFGLSAFIVRSVMDTTRRSDNGVMTTVNSSDRGQVSSSRVRHALAMGDMEYVSELLGRKHRLMLTVKENHLQERKRIVLPKSSMLNMPPADGLYENCDLINGGHRGLCRVIINSETIDIEMKDGNSLLPNTIQEHQQLGIEFG
;
A
#
# COMPACT_ATOMS: atom_id res chain seq x y z
N MET A 1 17.67 1.43 6.13
CA MET A 1 17.48 2.86 6.44
C MET A 1 16.68 3.45 5.31
N GLU A 2 15.50 4.01 5.60
CA GLU A 2 14.67 4.68 4.61
C GLU A 2 15.04 6.17 4.58
N TYR A 3 15.12 6.76 3.39
CA TYR A 3 15.37 8.19 3.23
C TYR A 3 14.09 8.87 2.73
N GLN A 4 13.52 9.74 3.55
CA GLN A 4 12.30 10.48 3.24
C GLN A 4 12.64 11.92 2.88
N VAL A 5 12.08 12.40 1.77
CA VAL A 5 12.27 13.76 1.29
C VAL A 5 10.91 14.45 1.18
N GLU A 6 10.79 15.60 1.83
CA GLU A 6 9.63 16.47 1.61
C GLU A 6 9.59 16.93 0.15
N PHE A 7 8.48 16.68 -0.53
CA PHE A 7 8.33 17.01 -1.94
C PHE A 7 8.56 18.50 -2.25
N SER A 8 8.20 19.40 -1.32
CA SER A 8 8.47 20.85 -1.41
C SER A 8 9.94 21.18 -1.65
N LYS A 9 10.86 20.35 -1.12
CA LYS A 9 12.31 20.54 -1.22
C LYS A 9 12.91 20.06 -2.55
N VAL A 10 12.13 19.40 -3.41
CA VAL A 10 12.60 18.82 -4.68
C VAL A 10 11.72 19.14 -5.89
N ARG A 11 10.45 19.54 -5.70
CA ARG A 11 9.46 19.73 -6.79
C ARG A 11 9.84 20.77 -7.85
N TYR A 12 10.76 21.68 -7.53
CA TYR A 12 11.20 22.75 -8.43
C TYR A 12 12.47 22.40 -9.21
N LEU A 13 13.14 21.29 -8.87
CA LEU A 13 14.38 20.89 -9.50
C LEU A 13 14.11 20.44 -10.94
N THR A 14 14.95 20.87 -11.87
CA THR A 14 14.99 20.26 -13.20
C THR A 14 15.44 18.80 -13.10
N PRO A 15 15.18 17.95 -14.12
CA PRO A 15 15.71 16.59 -14.16
C PRO A 15 17.21 16.52 -13.85
N ARG A 16 18.01 17.40 -14.47
CA ARG A 16 19.45 17.50 -14.23
C ARG A 16 19.80 17.81 -12.78
N GLN A 17 19.19 18.85 -12.21
CA GLN A 17 19.44 19.24 -10.81
C GLN A 17 19.02 18.14 -9.83
N PHE A 18 17.97 17.39 -10.15
CA PHE A 18 17.55 16.24 -9.34
C PHE A 18 18.62 15.15 -9.35
N VAL A 19 19.13 14.73 -10.51
CA VAL A 19 20.18 13.70 -10.59
C VAL A 19 21.51 14.18 -10.01
N GLU A 20 21.87 15.45 -10.22
CA GLU A 20 23.04 16.06 -9.58
C GLU A 20 22.96 15.94 -8.05
N ARG A 21 21.79 16.22 -7.47
CA ARG A 21 21.55 16.08 -6.03
C ARG A 21 21.66 14.63 -5.56
N LEU A 22 21.15 13.67 -6.32
CA LEU A 22 21.33 12.24 -6.01
C LEU A 22 22.82 11.87 -5.98
N SER A 23 23.60 12.34 -6.95
CA SER A 23 25.03 12.06 -7.04
C SER A 23 25.86 12.77 -5.97
N LYS A 24 25.64 14.06 -5.74
CA LYS A 24 26.50 14.90 -4.88
C LYS A 24 26.08 14.91 -3.41
N ASP A 25 24.78 15.05 -3.14
CA ASP A 25 24.28 15.20 -1.77
C ASP A 25 24.10 13.83 -1.11
N LEU A 26 23.48 12.88 -1.83
CA LEU A 26 23.22 11.53 -1.32
C LEU A 26 24.35 10.54 -1.61
N LYS A 27 25.27 10.89 -2.53
CA LYS A 27 26.46 10.07 -2.86
C LYS A 27 26.13 8.63 -3.23
N ILE A 28 25.00 8.42 -3.89
CA ILE A 28 24.58 7.10 -4.36
C ILE A 28 25.48 6.62 -5.51
N LYS A 29 25.43 5.31 -5.80
CA LYS A 29 26.18 4.71 -6.92
C LYS A 29 25.30 4.31 -8.10
N GLY A 30 23.99 4.21 -7.88
CA GLY A 30 23.05 3.94 -8.96
C GLY A 30 21.60 4.13 -8.55
N VAL A 31 20.75 4.14 -9.57
CA VAL A 31 19.31 4.36 -9.48
C VAL A 31 18.59 3.19 -10.12
N VAL A 32 17.55 2.68 -9.45
CA VAL A 32 16.61 1.72 -10.03
C VAL A 32 15.24 2.38 -10.07
N ALA A 33 14.61 2.40 -11.24
CA ALA A 33 13.30 3.02 -11.44
C ALA A 33 12.41 2.17 -12.35
N GLY A 34 11.10 2.32 -12.23
CA GLY A 34 10.16 1.69 -13.18
C GLY A 34 10.16 2.42 -14.52
N GLU A 35 9.82 1.72 -15.60
CA GLU A 35 9.75 2.30 -16.96
C GLU A 35 8.78 3.49 -17.11
N ASN A 36 7.76 3.56 -16.25
CA ASN A 36 6.80 4.66 -16.22
C ASN A 36 7.20 5.81 -15.28
N TYR A 37 8.42 5.79 -14.72
CA TYR A 37 8.89 6.79 -13.78
C TYR A 37 9.04 8.16 -14.45
N ARG A 38 8.58 9.20 -13.75
CA ARG A 38 8.68 10.60 -14.16
C ARG A 38 9.23 11.43 -13.02
N PHE A 39 10.09 12.39 -13.35
CA PHE A 39 10.78 13.21 -12.36
C PHE A 39 11.10 14.61 -12.89
N GLY A 40 11.67 15.44 -12.01
CA GLY A 40 11.94 16.84 -12.29
C GLY A 40 10.68 17.71 -12.34
N TYR A 41 10.90 19.01 -12.52
CA TYR A 41 9.85 20.02 -12.53
C TYR A 41 8.78 19.70 -13.57
N LYS A 42 7.52 19.65 -13.13
CA LYS A 42 6.35 19.27 -13.95
C LYS A 42 6.48 17.88 -14.60
N ALA A 43 7.19 16.94 -13.98
CA ALA A 43 7.38 15.59 -14.50
C ALA A 43 7.98 15.58 -15.93
N SER A 44 8.84 16.58 -16.21
CA SER A 44 9.42 16.77 -17.53
C SER A 44 10.37 15.64 -17.93
N GLY A 45 11.04 15.02 -16.94
CA GLY A 45 11.95 13.91 -17.18
C GLY A 45 11.27 12.56 -17.13
N ASP A 46 11.83 11.63 -17.91
CA ASP A 46 11.37 10.25 -18.06
C ASP A 46 12.52 9.25 -17.84
N ALA A 47 12.20 7.95 -17.92
CA ALA A 47 13.17 6.88 -17.70
C ALA A 47 14.39 6.93 -18.66
N SER A 48 14.22 7.43 -19.88
CA SER A 48 15.33 7.57 -20.84
C SER A 48 16.25 8.72 -20.43
N GLU A 49 15.67 9.88 -20.09
CA GLU A 49 16.45 11.03 -19.62
C GLU A 49 17.17 10.70 -18.30
N LEU A 50 16.57 9.89 -17.44
CA LEU A 50 17.21 9.42 -16.21
C LEU A 50 18.50 8.63 -16.49
N ILE A 51 18.50 7.75 -17.49
CA ILE A 51 19.69 6.97 -17.88
C ILE A 51 20.79 7.93 -18.34
N THR A 52 20.49 8.80 -19.30
CA THR A 52 21.44 9.77 -19.86
C THR A 52 22.05 10.64 -18.76
N LEU A 53 21.22 11.22 -17.89
CA LEU A 53 21.71 12.06 -16.79
C LEU A 53 22.54 11.25 -15.78
N CYS A 54 22.13 10.02 -15.45
CA CYS A 54 22.91 9.18 -14.53
C CYS A 54 24.31 8.92 -15.07
N GLU A 55 24.45 8.57 -16.35
CA GLU A 55 25.74 8.34 -17.01
C GLU A 55 26.65 9.59 -16.92
N GLU A 56 26.10 10.77 -17.21
CA GLU A 56 26.82 12.04 -17.12
C GLU A 56 27.34 12.36 -15.70
N PHE A 57 26.63 11.92 -14.67
CA PHE A 57 27.02 12.10 -13.27
C PHE A 57 27.77 10.89 -12.67
N GLY A 58 28.17 9.92 -13.50
CA GLY A 58 28.91 8.73 -13.06
C GLY A 58 28.10 7.75 -12.21
N LEU A 59 26.78 7.71 -12.42
CA LEU A 59 25.83 6.80 -11.76
C LEU A 59 25.39 5.69 -12.73
N SER A 60 25.12 4.49 -12.21
CA SER A 60 24.42 3.46 -12.97
C SER A 60 22.90 3.64 -12.89
N ALA A 61 22.18 3.50 -14.00
CA ALA A 61 20.72 3.49 -14.00
C ALA A 61 20.18 2.16 -14.51
N PHE A 62 19.17 1.60 -13.82
CA PHE A 62 18.48 0.39 -14.24
C PHE A 62 16.97 0.61 -14.28
N ILE A 63 16.38 0.45 -15.46
CA ILE A 63 14.95 0.62 -15.67
C ILE A 63 14.25 -0.74 -15.66
N VAL A 64 13.36 -0.92 -14.70
CA VAL A 64 12.59 -2.16 -14.50
C VAL A 64 11.28 -2.07 -15.26
N ARG A 65 10.98 -3.11 -16.05
CA ARG A 65 9.70 -3.25 -16.74
C ARG A 65 8.55 -3.41 -15.74
N SER A 66 7.37 -2.95 -16.14
CA SER A 66 6.17 -3.12 -15.31
C SER A 66 5.87 -4.60 -15.09
N VAL A 67 5.49 -4.94 -13.85
CA VAL A 67 4.98 -6.27 -13.52
C VAL A 67 3.58 -6.40 -14.09
N MET A 68 3.34 -7.40 -14.92
CA MET A 68 2.04 -7.62 -15.54
C MET A 68 1.15 -8.46 -14.63
N ASP A 69 -0.12 -8.06 -14.55
CA ASP A 69 -1.14 -8.87 -13.91
C ASP A 69 -1.39 -10.13 -14.76
N THR A 70 -1.26 -11.29 -14.13
CA THR A 70 -1.41 -12.60 -14.79
C THR A 70 -2.66 -13.35 -14.36
N THR A 71 -3.38 -12.88 -13.33
CA THR A 71 -4.48 -13.64 -12.72
C THR A 71 -5.80 -13.41 -13.45
N ARG A 72 -6.01 -12.21 -13.99
CA ARG A 72 -7.22 -11.82 -14.73
C ARG A 72 -7.02 -11.87 -16.25
N ARG A 73 -6.40 -12.92 -16.78
CA ARG A 73 -6.52 -13.21 -18.23
C ARG A 73 -7.95 -13.71 -18.46
N SER A 74 -8.84 -12.82 -18.91
CA SER A 74 -10.18 -13.28 -19.33
C SER A 74 -10.04 -14.28 -20.48
N ASP A 75 -10.95 -15.25 -20.55
CA ASP A 75 -10.99 -16.27 -21.62
C ASP A 75 -11.12 -15.65 -23.03
N ASN A 76 -11.49 -14.37 -23.11
CA ASN A 76 -11.63 -13.60 -24.35
C ASN A 76 -10.47 -12.60 -24.59
N GLY A 77 -9.42 -12.63 -23.78
CA GLY A 77 -8.22 -11.78 -23.92
C GLY A 77 -8.41 -10.29 -23.59
N VAL A 78 -9.61 -9.87 -23.17
CA VAL A 78 -9.90 -8.48 -22.80
C VAL A 78 -9.65 -8.30 -21.30
N MET A 79 -8.59 -7.58 -20.96
CA MET A 79 -8.29 -7.15 -19.59
C MET A 79 -9.27 -6.05 -19.19
N THR A 80 -9.94 -6.16 -18.04
CA THR A 80 -10.73 -5.06 -17.47
C THR A 80 -9.79 -3.90 -17.15
N THR A 81 -9.84 -2.85 -17.96
CA THR A 81 -9.05 -1.64 -17.76
C THR A 81 -9.70 -0.77 -16.70
N VAL A 82 -8.91 -0.33 -15.72
CA VAL A 82 -9.42 0.54 -14.65
C VAL A 82 -9.45 2.01 -15.11
N ASN A 83 -8.63 2.36 -16.10
CA ASN A 83 -8.60 3.67 -16.75
C ASN A 83 -7.94 3.59 -18.14
N SER A 84 -7.87 4.72 -18.84
CA SER A 84 -7.29 4.82 -20.18
C SER A 84 -5.77 4.58 -20.26
N SER A 85 -5.05 4.61 -19.13
CA SER A 85 -3.61 4.35 -19.06
C SER A 85 -3.27 2.96 -18.51
N ASP A 86 -4.28 2.16 -18.17
CA ASP A 86 -4.11 0.78 -17.73
C ASP A 86 -3.79 -0.12 -18.93
N ARG A 87 -2.65 -0.78 -18.86
CA ARG A 87 -2.18 -1.75 -19.86
C ARG A 87 -2.17 -3.17 -19.30
N GLY A 88 -2.83 -3.41 -18.17
CA GLY A 88 -2.86 -4.69 -17.47
C GLY A 88 -1.67 -4.89 -16.51
N GLN A 89 -0.93 -3.84 -16.18
CA GLN A 89 0.13 -3.91 -15.18
C GLN A 89 -0.40 -3.89 -13.75
N VAL A 90 0.27 -4.60 -12.85
CA VAL A 90 0.08 -4.44 -11.42
C VAL A 90 0.37 -2.99 -11.05
N SER A 91 -0.61 -2.30 -10.48
CA SER A 91 -0.49 -0.88 -10.14
C SER A 91 -1.34 -0.52 -8.93
N SER A 92 -0.95 0.54 -8.22
CA SER A 92 -1.74 1.05 -7.09
C SER A 92 -3.16 1.43 -7.48
N SER A 93 -3.38 1.88 -8.73
CA SER A 93 -4.73 2.17 -9.22
C SER A 93 -5.61 0.93 -9.27
N ARG A 94 -5.09 -0.21 -9.76
CA ARG A 94 -5.82 -1.49 -9.74
C ARG A 94 -6.05 -2.00 -8.33
N VAL A 95 -5.04 -1.91 -7.45
CA VAL A 95 -5.19 -2.29 -6.03
C VAL A 95 -6.29 -1.48 -5.35
N ARG A 96 -6.29 -0.14 -5.52
CA ARG A 96 -7.33 0.72 -4.94
C ARG A 96 -8.72 0.42 -5.50
N HIS A 97 -8.82 0.11 -6.79
CA HIS A 97 -10.07 -0.29 -7.41
C HIS A 97 -10.58 -1.61 -6.85
N ALA A 98 -9.73 -2.64 -6.75
CA ALA A 98 -10.08 -3.93 -6.16
C ALA A 98 -10.50 -3.79 -4.69
N LEU A 99 -9.79 -2.96 -3.90
CA LEU A 99 -10.19 -2.61 -2.53
C LEU A 99 -11.58 -1.97 -2.48
N ALA A 100 -11.86 -1.01 -3.37
CA ALA A 100 -13.15 -0.34 -3.45
C ALA A 100 -14.30 -1.28 -3.87
N MET A 101 -13.98 -2.40 -4.52
CA MET A 101 -14.93 -3.47 -4.84
C MET A 101 -15.05 -4.53 -3.72
N GLY A 102 -14.19 -4.49 -2.70
CA GLY A 102 -14.14 -5.51 -1.65
C GLY A 102 -13.56 -6.86 -2.11
N ASP A 103 -12.93 -6.91 -3.29
CA ASP A 103 -12.39 -8.13 -3.89
C ASP A 103 -11.02 -8.48 -3.27
N MET A 104 -11.04 -9.02 -2.06
CA MET A 104 -9.84 -9.25 -1.25
C MET A 104 -8.92 -10.35 -1.78
N GLU A 105 -9.49 -11.32 -2.52
CA GLU A 105 -8.71 -12.34 -3.23
C GLU A 105 -7.85 -11.66 -4.29
N TYR A 106 -8.47 -10.86 -5.17
CA TYR A 106 -7.74 -10.16 -6.23
C TYR A 106 -6.79 -9.09 -5.69
N VAL A 107 -7.13 -8.40 -4.60
CA VAL A 107 -6.18 -7.50 -3.91
C VAL A 107 -4.93 -8.28 -3.48
N SER A 108 -5.11 -9.49 -2.93
CA SER A 108 -3.99 -10.29 -2.45
C SER A 108 -3.10 -10.80 -3.59
N GLU A 109 -3.70 -11.16 -4.72
CA GLU A 109 -2.98 -11.49 -5.95
C GLU A 109 -2.13 -10.33 -6.47
N LEU A 110 -2.72 -9.13 -6.59
CA LEU A 110 -2.02 -7.93 -7.04
C LEU A 110 -0.88 -7.53 -6.10
N LEU A 111 -1.06 -7.70 -4.79
CA LEU A 111 -0.04 -7.37 -3.78
C LEU A 111 1.01 -8.47 -3.59
N GLY A 112 0.72 -9.70 -4.02
CA GLY A 112 1.52 -10.90 -3.70
C GLY A 112 1.48 -11.30 -2.21
N ARG A 113 0.52 -10.77 -1.45
CA ARG A 113 0.32 -11.00 -0.01
C ARG A 113 -1.08 -10.55 0.41
N LYS A 114 -1.57 -11.04 1.55
CA LYS A 114 -2.81 -10.53 2.16
C LYS A 114 -2.70 -9.02 2.39
N HIS A 115 -3.77 -8.29 2.06
CA HIS A 115 -3.88 -6.87 2.44
C HIS A 115 -3.95 -6.77 3.96
N ARG A 116 -3.22 -5.80 4.52
CA ARG A 116 -3.22 -5.53 5.95
C ARG A 116 -3.74 -4.13 6.21
N LEU A 117 -4.91 -4.00 6.81
CA LEU A 117 -5.42 -2.74 7.33
C LEU A 117 -4.74 -2.46 8.67
N MET A 118 -4.06 -1.33 8.76
CA MET A 118 -3.40 -0.87 9.98
C MET A 118 -4.31 0.13 10.69
N LEU A 119 -4.48 -0.07 12.00
CA LEU A 119 -5.33 0.75 12.85
C LEU A 119 -4.50 1.30 14.01
N THR A 120 -4.78 2.53 14.43
CA THR A 120 -4.35 3.06 15.73
C THR A 120 -5.53 3.12 16.68
N VAL A 121 -5.35 2.56 17.87
CA VAL A 121 -6.35 2.58 18.94
C VAL A 121 -6.44 4.00 19.50
N LYS A 122 -7.67 4.51 19.59
CA LYS A 122 -8.00 5.84 20.13
C LYS A 122 -8.75 5.70 21.45
N GLU A 123 -8.84 6.79 22.21
CA GLU A 123 -9.55 6.82 23.51
C GLU A 123 -10.99 6.29 23.44
N ASN A 124 -11.69 6.54 22.34
CA ASN A 124 -13.12 6.19 22.16
C ASN A 124 -13.36 4.77 21.62
N HIS A 125 -12.46 3.82 21.89
CA HIS A 125 -12.66 2.42 21.50
C HIS A 125 -13.60 1.71 22.49
N LEU A 126 -14.37 0.75 21.98
CA LEU A 126 -15.12 -0.18 22.82
C LEU A 126 -14.43 -1.54 22.76
N GLN A 127 -14.08 -2.09 23.92
CA GLN A 127 -13.53 -3.43 24.03
C GLN A 127 -14.40 -4.26 24.96
N GLU A 128 -14.99 -5.31 24.40
CA GLU A 128 -15.63 -6.40 25.13
C GLU A 128 -14.77 -7.66 25.03
N ARG A 129 -15.16 -8.75 25.70
CA ARG A 129 -14.35 -9.98 25.79
C ARG A 129 -13.84 -10.53 24.46
N LYS A 130 -14.64 -10.41 23.39
CA LYS A 130 -14.33 -10.95 22.05
C LYS A 130 -14.49 -9.94 20.93
N ARG A 131 -14.80 -8.69 21.25
CA ARG A 131 -15.23 -7.68 20.27
C ARG A 131 -14.48 -6.38 20.53
N ILE A 132 -13.91 -5.81 19.46
CA ILE A 132 -13.31 -4.48 19.47
C ILE A 132 -14.07 -3.64 18.46
N VAL A 133 -14.58 -2.49 18.88
CA VAL A 133 -15.15 -1.50 17.96
C VAL A 133 -14.27 -0.27 17.97
N LEU A 134 -13.79 0.10 16.78
CA LEU A 134 -12.96 1.27 16.55
C LEU A 134 -13.67 2.22 15.58
N PRO A 135 -13.52 3.55 15.73
CA PRO A 135 -14.01 4.48 14.73
C PRO A 135 -13.21 4.29 13.42
N LYS A 136 -13.84 4.55 12.27
CA LYS A 136 -13.15 4.55 10.97
C LYS A 136 -11.93 5.47 10.92
N SER A 137 -11.96 6.54 11.71
CA SER A 137 -10.83 7.47 11.84
C SER A 137 -9.57 6.85 12.44
N SER A 138 -9.63 5.61 12.96
CA SER A 138 -8.48 4.82 13.42
C SER A 138 -7.66 4.23 12.28
N MET A 139 -8.16 4.19 11.05
CA MET A 139 -7.44 3.62 9.90
C MET A 139 -6.22 4.45 9.53
N LEU A 140 -5.09 3.78 9.31
CA LEU A 140 -3.82 4.39 8.89
C LEU A 140 -3.54 4.21 7.40
N ASN A 141 -4.25 3.30 6.73
CA ASN A 141 -4.17 3.06 5.30
C ASN A 141 -5.56 2.74 4.72
N MET A 142 -5.63 2.60 3.40
CA MET A 142 -6.90 2.41 2.70
C MET A 142 -7.57 1.07 3.10
N PRO A 143 -8.80 1.09 3.63
CA PRO A 143 -9.57 -0.12 3.91
C PRO A 143 -10.13 -0.72 2.61
N PRO A 144 -10.60 -1.97 2.64
CA PRO A 144 -11.51 -2.43 1.61
C PRO A 144 -12.89 -1.78 1.76
N ALA A 145 -13.79 -2.07 0.83
CA ALA A 145 -15.16 -1.57 0.85
C ALA A 145 -15.89 -1.88 2.16
N ASP A 146 -16.93 -1.12 2.47
CA ASP A 146 -17.82 -1.42 3.60
C ASP A 146 -18.49 -2.78 3.36
N GLY A 147 -18.52 -3.61 4.39
CA GLY A 147 -18.95 -5.00 4.26
C GLY A 147 -18.53 -5.88 5.42
N LEU A 148 -18.93 -7.15 5.32
CA LEU A 148 -18.59 -8.23 6.24
C LEU A 148 -17.47 -9.07 5.63
N TYR A 149 -16.40 -9.25 6.38
CA TYR A 149 -15.23 -10.04 6.02
C TYR A 149 -15.08 -11.17 7.05
N GLU A 150 -15.35 -12.40 6.62
CA GLU A 150 -15.44 -13.54 7.53
C GLU A 150 -14.07 -14.12 7.91
N ASN A 151 -13.10 -14.10 7.01
CA ASN A 151 -11.81 -14.76 7.21
C ASN A 151 -10.73 -13.69 7.35
N CYS A 152 -10.55 -13.20 8.57
CA CYS A 152 -9.54 -12.21 8.89
C CYS A 152 -8.63 -12.68 10.02
N ASP A 153 -7.40 -12.17 10.02
CA ASP A 153 -6.44 -12.36 11.10
C ASP A 153 -6.19 -11.02 11.80
N LEU A 154 -6.54 -10.93 13.08
CA LEU A 154 -6.13 -9.82 13.94
C LEU A 154 -4.69 -10.03 14.40
N ILE A 155 -3.81 -9.07 14.10
CA ILE A 155 -2.40 -9.05 14.47
C ILE A 155 -2.17 -7.93 15.49
N ASN A 156 -1.61 -8.29 16.65
CA ASN A 156 -1.26 -7.35 17.70
C ASN A 156 0.03 -7.76 18.43
N GLY A 157 1.14 -7.06 18.18
CA GLY A 157 2.36 -7.18 18.99
C GLY A 157 2.93 -8.60 19.15
N GLY A 158 2.61 -9.52 18.23
CA GLY A 158 2.98 -10.95 18.29
C GLY A 158 1.80 -11.92 18.46
N HIS A 159 0.64 -11.43 18.91
CA HIS A 159 -0.61 -12.19 18.89
C HIS A 159 -1.22 -12.20 17.49
N ARG A 160 -1.72 -13.37 17.06
CA ARG A 160 -2.53 -13.57 15.86
C ARG A 160 -3.77 -14.36 16.25
N GLY A 161 -4.95 -13.90 15.84
CA GLY A 161 -6.19 -14.64 16.08
C GLY A 161 -7.21 -14.46 14.97
N LEU A 162 -7.95 -15.52 14.69
CA LEU A 162 -8.99 -15.52 13.67
C LEU A 162 -10.15 -14.63 14.12
N CYS A 163 -10.60 -13.76 13.23
CA CYS A 163 -11.71 -12.86 13.48
C CYS A 163 -12.60 -12.70 12.24
N ARG A 164 -13.82 -12.24 12.47
CA ARG A 164 -14.63 -11.57 11.45
C ARG A 164 -14.53 -10.07 11.64
N VAL A 165 -14.63 -9.32 10.55
CA VAL A 165 -14.56 -7.87 10.56
C VAL A 165 -15.75 -7.29 9.82
N ILE A 166 -16.46 -6.36 10.46
CA ILE A 166 -17.55 -5.59 9.85
C ILE A 166 -17.07 -4.15 9.72
N ILE A 167 -17.00 -3.65 8.50
CA ILE A 167 -16.69 -2.25 8.20
C ILE A 167 -17.98 -1.58 7.74
N ASN A 168 -18.39 -0.53 8.42
CA ASN A 168 -19.52 0.31 8.01
C ASN A 168 -19.07 1.77 7.87
N SER A 169 -20.01 2.69 7.65
CA SER A 169 -19.71 4.11 7.41
C SER A 169 -19.00 4.82 8.57
N GLU A 170 -19.11 4.29 9.80
CA GLU A 170 -18.64 4.96 11.03
C GLU A 170 -17.58 4.15 11.78
N THR A 171 -17.70 2.82 11.78
CA THR A 171 -16.93 1.94 12.66
C THR A 171 -16.35 0.73 11.94
N ILE A 172 -15.37 0.15 12.62
CA ILE A 172 -14.72 -1.12 12.32
C ILE A 172 -14.95 -1.99 13.52
N ASP A 173 -15.68 -3.06 13.32
CA ASP A 173 -16.04 -4.01 14.36
C ASP A 173 -15.30 -5.31 14.11
N ILE A 174 -14.48 -5.72 15.07
CA ILE A 174 -13.59 -6.88 15.00
C ILE A 174 -14.08 -7.87 16.03
N GLU A 175 -14.51 -9.04 15.59
CA GLU A 175 -15.02 -10.08 16.47
C GLU A 175 -14.21 -11.37 16.33
N MET A 176 -13.59 -11.78 17.44
CA MET A 176 -12.75 -12.98 17.52
C MET A 176 -13.60 -14.24 17.38
N LYS A 177 -13.20 -15.16 16.49
CA LYS A 177 -13.93 -16.41 16.23
C LYS A 177 -13.67 -17.50 17.28
N ASP A 178 -12.49 -17.51 17.91
CA ASP A 178 -12.11 -18.58 18.84
C ASP A 178 -12.41 -18.26 20.31
N GLY A 179 -12.75 -19.30 21.08
CA GLY A 179 -12.99 -19.24 22.53
C GLY A 179 -11.72 -19.08 23.39
N ASN A 180 -10.57 -19.50 22.86
CA ASN A 180 -9.27 -19.47 23.55
C ASN A 180 -8.35 -18.32 23.09
N SER A 181 -8.64 -17.69 21.95
CA SER A 181 -7.94 -16.48 21.49
C SER A 181 -8.49 -15.28 22.27
N LEU A 182 -8.03 -15.15 23.50
CA LEU A 182 -8.28 -13.93 24.27
C LEU A 182 -7.67 -12.76 23.50
N LEU A 183 -8.42 -11.66 23.39
CA LEU A 183 -7.79 -10.38 23.12
C LEU A 183 -6.62 -10.22 24.11
N PRO A 184 -5.45 -9.73 23.67
CA PRO A 184 -4.42 -9.35 24.63
C PRO A 184 -5.06 -8.43 25.69
N ASN A 185 -4.59 -8.56 26.95
CA ASN A 185 -4.99 -7.66 28.05
C ASN A 185 -5.18 -6.23 27.53
N THR A 186 -6.25 -5.56 27.98
CA THR A 186 -6.72 -4.21 27.60
C THR A 186 -5.86 -3.54 26.53
N ILE A 187 -6.39 -3.46 25.31
CA ILE A 187 -5.72 -2.77 24.21
C ILE A 187 -5.44 -1.34 24.67
N GLN A 188 -4.18 -0.94 24.59
CA GLN A 188 -3.74 0.34 25.09
C GLN A 188 -4.00 1.44 24.06
N GLU A 189 -4.23 2.65 24.55
CA GLU A 189 -4.28 3.82 23.68
C GLU A 189 -2.97 3.93 22.87
N HIS A 190 -3.08 4.39 21.61
CA HIS A 190 -1.98 4.49 20.66
C HIS A 190 -1.34 3.17 20.22
N GLN A 191 -1.84 2.03 20.71
CA GLN A 191 -1.45 0.73 20.19
C GLN A 191 -1.86 0.58 18.73
N GLN A 192 -0.99 -0.03 17.92
CA GLN A 192 -1.31 -0.35 16.54
C GLN A 192 -1.81 -1.79 16.40
N LEU A 193 -2.89 -1.96 15.65
CA LEU A 193 -3.45 -3.26 15.29
C LEU A 193 -3.34 -3.45 13.78
N GLY A 194 -3.10 -4.68 13.35
CA GLY A 194 -3.19 -5.08 11.96
C GLY A 194 -4.36 -6.04 11.74
N ILE A 195 -5.09 -5.89 10.65
CA ILE A 195 -6.09 -6.87 10.20
C ILE A 195 -5.66 -7.34 8.83
N GLU A 196 -5.35 -8.63 8.70
CA GLU A 196 -5.15 -9.25 7.38
C GLU A 196 -6.46 -9.82 6.85
N PHE A 197 -6.78 -9.53 5.59
CA PHE A 197 -7.97 -10.03 4.91
C PHE A 197 -7.59 -11.17 3.98
N GLY A 198 -8.34 -12.27 4.02
CA GLY A 198 -8.19 -13.43 3.15
C GLY A 198 -8.64 -14.70 3.84
#